data_AF-A0A850C8N2-F1
#
_entry.id   AF-A0A850C8N2-F1
#
_cell.length_a   1.000
_cell.length_b   1.000
_cell.length_c   1.000
_cell.angle_alpha   90.00
_cell.angle_beta   90.00
_cell.angle_gamma   90.00
#
_symmetry.space_group_name_H-M   'P 1'
#
loop_
_entity.id
_entity.type
_entity.pdbx_description
1 polymer ?
#
loop_
_entity_poly.entity_id
_entity_poly.type
_entity_poly.pdbx_seq_one_letter_code
_entity_poly.pdbx_strand_id
1 'polypeptide(L)'
;MAIGFRPTDDDERIIQSFKREGESTSDVLRRGLRSLERLAWEEDARADMARLALEDLSQEPDDWEYAEDGSIRIVGTDIVVQRRKDGDR
;
A
#
# COMPACT_ATOMS: atom_id res chain seq x y z
N MET A 1 -22.18 -1.02 15.04
CA MET A 1 -21.98 0.21 15.84
C MET A 1 -21.98 1.38 14.87
N ALA A 2 -22.81 2.41 15.08
CA ALA A 2 -22.89 3.57 14.19
C ALA A 2 -22.34 4.81 14.90
N ILE A 3 -21.45 5.54 14.23
CA ILE A 3 -20.89 6.80 14.70
C ILE A 3 -21.66 7.92 14.01
N GLY A 4 -22.17 8.89 14.78
CA GLY A 4 -22.85 10.06 14.22
C GLY A 4 -21.83 11.07 13.72
N PHE A 5 -21.95 11.47 12.46
CA PHE A 5 -21.15 12.55 11.85
C PHE A 5 -22.05 13.76 11.63
N ARG A 6 -21.62 14.93 12.12
CA ARG A 6 -22.30 16.21 11.91
C ARG A 6 -21.45 17.06 10.99
N PRO A 7 -21.65 16.98 9.66
CA PRO A 7 -20.87 17.77 8.71
C PRO A 7 -21.13 19.26 8.91
N THR A 8 -20.10 20.06 8.68
CA THR A 8 -20.24 21.48 8.35
C THR A 8 -20.64 21.65 6.88
N ASP A 9 -21.05 22.86 6.49
CA ASP A 9 -21.35 23.16 5.09
C ASP A 9 -20.16 22.87 4.16
N ASP A 10 -18.93 23.06 4.64
CA ASP A 10 -17.72 22.78 3.85
C ASP A 10 -17.46 21.26 3.72
N ASP A 11 -17.68 20.50 4.80
CA ASP A 11 -17.63 19.04 4.75
C ASP A 11 -18.65 18.47 3.75
N GLU A 12 -19.87 19.02 3.73
CA GLU A 12 -20.88 18.63 2.74
C GLU A 12 -20.40 18.91 1.31
N ARG A 13 -19.83 20.10 1.06
CA ARG A 13 -19.29 20.45 -0.26
C ARG A 13 -18.17 19.50 -0.69
N ILE A 14 -17.27 19.15 0.22
CA ILE A 14 -16.18 18.20 -0.03
C ILE A 14 -16.76 16.81 -0.32
N ILE A 15 -17.69 16.33 0.51
CA ILE A 15 -18.31 15.02 0.31
C ILE A 15 -18.98 14.95 -1.05
N GLN A 16 -19.77 15.96 -1.43
CA GLN A 16 -20.45 15.96 -2.72
C GLN A 16 -19.49 16.05 -3.91
N SER A 17 -18.39 16.81 -3.81
CA SER A 17 -17.42 16.92 -4.91
C SER A 17 -16.67 15.62 -5.18
N PHE A 18 -16.46 14.80 -4.14
CA PHE A 18 -15.80 13.50 -4.26
C PHE A 18 -16.73 12.31 -4.45
N LYS A 19 -18.05 12.51 -4.34
CA LYS A 19 -19.04 11.46 -4.47
C LYS A 19 -19.14 10.99 -5.91
N ARG A 20 -19.01 9.68 -6.12
CA ARG A 20 -19.20 9.06 -7.43
C ARG A 20 -20.64 8.59 -7.63
N GLU A 21 -21.03 8.34 -8.87
CA GLU A 21 -22.34 7.79 -9.18
C GLU A 21 -22.56 6.46 -8.43
N GLY A 22 -23.70 6.34 -7.75
CA GLY A 22 -24.04 5.16 -6.94
C GLY A 22 -23.36 5.07 -5.56
N GLU A 23 -22.42 5.95 -5.20
CA GLU A 23 -21.82 5.97 -3.86
C GLU A 23 -22.78 6.59 -2.83
N SER A 24 -22.82 6.03 -1.61
CA SER A 24 -23.41 6.70 -0.46
C SER A 24 -22.42 7.66 0.20
N THR A 25 -22.89 8.59 1.04
CA THR A 25 -22.00 9.45 1.85
C THR A 25 -21.05 8.62 2.70
N SER A 26 -21.53 7.51 3.26
CA SER A 26 -20.71 6.58 4.06
C SER A 26 -19.58 5.95 3.25
N ASP A 27 -19.78 5.69 1.95
CA ASP A 27 -18.74 5.13 1.08
C ASP A 27 -17.65 6.15 0.80
N VAL A 28 -18.03 7.41 0.55
CA VAL A 28 -17.08 8.53 0.40
C VAL A 28 -16.27 8.71 1.68
N LEU A 29 -16.92 8.74 2.84
CA LEU A 29 -16.25 8.86 4.14
C LEU A 29 -15.30 7.68 4.39
N ARG A 30 -15.72 6.43 4.09
CA ARG A 30 -14.86 5.26 4.21
C ARG A 30 -13.63 5.36 3.32
N ARG A 31 -13.79 5.82 2.08
CA ARG A 31 -12.68 6.05 1.15
C ARG A 31 -11.76 7.16 1.65
N GLY A 32 -12.29 8.25 2.20
CA GLY A 32 -11.51 9.30 2.84
C GLY A 32 -10.67 8.79 4.02
N LEU A 33 -11.26 7.95 4.89
CA LEU A 33 -10.52 7.32 5.99
C LEU A 33 -9.37 6.42 5.50
N ARG A 34 -9.57 5.65 4.43
CA ARG A 34 -8.50 4.87 3.80
C ARG A 34 -7.40 5.74 3.20
N SER A 35 -7.75 6.92 2.68
CA SER A 35 -6.75 7.89 2.23
C SER A 35 -5.94 8.46 3.41
N LEU A 36 -6.54 8.72 4.57
CA LEU A 36 -5.82 9.16 5.77
C LEU A 36 -4.85 8.08 6.28
N GLU A 37 -5.29 6.82 6.33
CA GLU A 37 -4.45 5.67 6.67
C GLU A 37 -3.23 5.57 5.74
N ARG A 38 -3.44 5.77 4.42
CA ARG A 38 -2.36 5.76 3.43
C ARG A 38 -1.38 6.92 3.64
N LEU A 39 -1.85 8.12 3.95
CA LEU A 39 -0.99 9.28 4.20
C LEU A 39 -0.09 9.06 5.42
N ALA A 40 -0.65 8.51 6.51
CA ALA A 40 0.13 8.16 7.70
C ALA A 40 1.21 7.13 7.38
N TRP A 41 0.86 6.07 6.63
CA TRP A 41 1.83 5.06 6.20
C TRP A 41 2.95 5.66 5.34
N GLU A 42 2.64 6.60 4.44
CA GLU A 42 3.65 7.25 3.62
C GLU A 42 4.59 8.16 4.42
N GLU A 43 4.08 8.81 5.47
CA GLU A 43 4.90 9.59 6.39
C GLU A 43 5.86 8.69 7.17
N ASP A 44 5.36 7.59 7.74
CA ASP A 44 6.18 6.60 8.44
C ASP A 44 7.24 5.99 7.51
N ALA A 45 6.84 5.61 6.29
CA ALA A 45 7.78 5.07 5.30
C ALA A 45 8.88 6.08 4.94
N ARG A 46 8.56 7.37 4.81
CA ARG A 46 9.58 8.41 4.58
C ARG A 46 10.51 8.58 5.77
N ALA A 47 9.97 8.55 6.99
CA ALA A 47 10.76 8.63 8.20
C ALA A 47 11.72 7.43 8.32
N ASP A 48 11.24 6.23 8.02
CA ASP A 48 12.05 5.01 8.00
C ASP A 48 13.14 5.05 6.94
N MET A 49 12.82 5.47 5.71
CA MET A 49 13.83 5.66 4.67
C MET A 49 14.92 6.65 5.10
N ALA A 50 14.56 7.76 5.76
CA ALA A 50 15.53 8.72 6.27
C ALA A 50 16.38 8.14 7.40
N ARG A 51 15.78 7.35 8.30
CA ARG A 51 16.45 6.68 9.40
C ARG A 51 17.43 5.61 8.92
N LEU A 52 17.06 4.86 7.88
CA LEU A 52 17.83 3.76 7.30
C LEU A 52 18.73 4.20 6.13
N ALA A 53 18.82 5.51 5.85
CA ALA A 53 19.51 6.02 4.65
C ALA A 53 21.00 5.64 4.57
N LEU A 54 21.62 5.28 5.70
CA LEU A 54 23.03 4.87 5.80
C LEU A 54 23.19 3.40 6.20
N GLU A 55 22.10 2.64 6.21
CA GLU A 55 22.15 1.20 6.44
C GLU A 55 22.88 0.53 5.26
N ASP A 56 23.96 -0.19 5.57
CA ASP A 56 24.71 -0.96 4.59
C ASP A 56 24.27 -2.43 4.66
N LEU A 57 23.37 -2.80 3.75
CA LEU A 57 22.88 -4.17 3.61
C LEU A 57 23.79 -5.03 2.70
N SER A 58 24.93 -4.51 2.22
CA SER A 58 25.79 -5.24 1.27
C SER A 58 26.39 -6.52 1.82
N GLN A 59 26.44 -6.66 3.14
CA GLN A 59 26.99 -7.83 3.83
C GLN A 59 25.89 -8.78 4.34
N GLU A 60 24.63 -8.40 4.22
CA GLU A 60 23.51 -9.26 4.61
C GLU A 60 23.15 -10.20 3.46
N PRO A 61 23.03 -11.51 3.70
CA PRO A 61 22.56 -12.43 2.67
C PRO A 61 21.11 -12.09 2.31
N ASP A 62 20.81 -12.08 1.01
CA ASP A 62 19.44 -12.00 0.53
C ASP A 62 18.59 -13.14 1.11
N ASP A 63 17.36 -12.85 1.53
CA ASP A 63 16.37 -13.87 1.92
C ASP A 63 15.82 -14.68 0.72
N TRP A 64 16.45 -14.55 -0.44
CA TRP A 64 16.04 -15.15 -1.71
C TRP A 64 17.24 -15.48 -2.59
N GLU A 65 17.12 -16.55 -3.37
CA GLU A 65 18.15 -17.07 -4.27
C GLU A 65 17.63 -17.18 -5.70
N TYR A 66 18.49 -16.93 -6.68
CA TYR A 66 18.19 -17.16 -8.09
C TYR A 66 18.57 -18.59 -8.50
N ALA A 67 17.63 -19.31 -9.10
CA ALA A 67 17.91 -20.57 -9.78
C ALA A 67 18.46 -20.35 -11.19
N GLU A 68 19.09 -21.37 -11.78
CA GLU A 68 19.67 -21.31 -13.13
C GLU A 68 18.65 -20.97 -14.23
N ASP A 69 17.38 -21.33 -14.03
CA ASP A 69 16.28 -21.01 -14.95
C ASP A 69 15.72 -19.58 -14.78
N GLY A 70 16.27 -18.82 -13.84
CA GLY A 70 15.85 -17.47 -13.49
C GLY A 70 14.62 -17.41 -12.57
N SER A 71 14.18 -18.52 -12.00
CA SER A 71 13.20 -18.52 -10.91
C SER A 71 13.82 -18.03 -9.59
N ILE A 72 13.00 -17.48 -8.71
CA ILE A 72 13.40 -16.99 -7.39
C ILE A 72 12.91 -17.97 -6.33
N ARG A 73 13.81 -18.46 -5.48
CA ARG A 73 13.49 -19.29 -4.30
C ARG A 73 13.60 -18.44 -3.04
N ILE A 74 12.60 -18.50 -2.17
CA ILE A 74 12.67 -17.81 -0.87
C ILE A 74 13.33 -18.74 0.16
N VAL A 75 14.44 -18.27 0.75
CA VAL A 75 15.26 -19.04 1.70
C VAL A 75 14.41 -19.45 2.90
N GLY A 76 14.58 -20.70 3.37
CA GLY A 76 13.83 -21.23 4.50
C GLY A 76 12.35 -21.56 4.23
N THR A 77 11.90 -21.47 2.96
CA THR A 77 10.53 -21.84 2.56
C THR A 77 10.53 -22.74 1.32
N ASP A 78 9.37 -23.34 1.04
CA ASP A 78 9.10 -24.07 -0.21
C ASP A 78 8.51 -23.17 -1.32
N ILE A 79 8.56 -21.85 -1.14
CA ILE A 79 7.99 -20.88 -2.09
C ILE A 79 8.98 -20.64 -3.23
N VAL A 80 8.51 -20.83 -4.46
CA VAL A 80 9.24 -20.53 -5.70
C VAL A 80 8.42 -19.61 -6.59
N VAL A 81 8.99 -18.44 -6.92
CA VAL A 81 8.41 -17.47 -7.84
C VAL A 81 8.98 -17.72 -9.22
N GLN A 82 8.11 -18.13 -10.13
CA GLN A 82 8.50 -18.43 -11.51
C GLN A 82 8.80 -17.14 -12.28
N ARG A 83 9.84 -17.18 -13.11
CA ARG A 83 10.11 -16.10 -14.05
C ARG A 83 8.90 -15.90 -14.96
N ARG A 84 8.40 -14.67 -15.06
CA ARG A 84 7.32 -14.36 -16.02
C ARG A 84 7.82 -14.62 -17.43
N LYS A 85 7.16 -15.52 -18.17
CA LYS A 85 7.39 -15.66 -19.61
C LYS A 85 6.78 -14.44 -20.29
N ASP A 86 7.60 -13.61 -20.94
CA ASP A 86 7.08 -12.56 -21.82
C ASP A 86 6.41 -13.22 -23.02
N GLY A 87 5.08 -13.38 -22.97
CA GLY A 87 4.37 -14.08 -24.03
C GLY A 87 2.86 -14.27 -23.84
N ASP A 88 2.20 -13.53 -22.95
CA ASP A 88 0.73 -13.59 -22.84
C ASP A 88 0.17 -12.17 -22.70
N ARG A 89 -0.04 -11.52 -23.85
CA ARG A 89 -0.86 -10.32 -24.00
C ARG A 89 -1.73 -10.47 -25.24
#